data_AF-A0A3D2QNG3-F1
#
_entry.id   AF-A0A3D2QNG3-F1
#
_cell.length_a   1.000
_cell.length_b   1.000
_cell.length_c   1.000
_cell.angle_alpha   90.00
_cell.angle_beta   90.00
_cell.angle_gamma   90.00
#
_symmetry.space_group_name_H-M   'P 1'
#
loop_
_entity.id
_entity.type
_entity.pdbx_description
1 polymer ?
#
loop_
_entity_poly.entity_id
_entity_poly.type
_entity_poly.pdbx_seq_one_letter_code
_entity_poly.pdbx_strand_id
1 'polypeptide(L)'
;MLNIWEMRKLIEPYAAKTTAQYDIEEDICKLEKDVRTLLENNFERDLYIATDENVHMLFFKHVDNDFMLETIEKINNISLRMRYQAENFSKRNEAIMREVCTEHLQILECLRSKDVQCIEKAIYTHLENGELRTLRSRAADRPIQ
;
A
#
# COMPACT_ATOMS: atom_id res chain seq x y z
N MET A 1 9.79 -13.20 -0.14
CA MET A 1 8.90 -12.41 0.72
C MET A 1 9.65 -11.21 1.29
N LEU A 2 10.73 -11.39 2.08
CA LEU A 2 11.56 -10.26 2.52
C LEU A 2 12.13 -9.46 1.34
N ASN A 3 12.65 -10.13 0.31
CA ASN A 3 13.14 -9.46 -0.90
C ASN A 3 12.04 -8.65 -1.62
N ILE A 4 10.77 -9.04 -1.48
CA ILE A 4 9.65 -8.28 -2.07
C ILE A 4 9.44 -6.99 -1.27
N TRP A 5 9.43 -7.06 0.05
CA TRP A 5 9.36 -5.87 0.91
C TRP A 5 10.55 -4.94 0.71
N GLU A 6 11.76 -5.48 0.58
CA GLU A 6 12.97 -4.72 0.26
C GLU A 6 12.87 -3.99 -1.08
N MET A 7 12.44 -4.69 -2.14
CA MET A 7 12.23 -4.07 -3.45
C MET A 7 11.15 -2.98 -3.43
N ARG A 8 10.05 -3.19 -2.70
CA ARG A 8 9.00 -2.18 -2.52
C ARG A 8 9.54 -0.93 -1.83
N LYS A 9 10.32 -1.10 -0.74
CA LYS A 9 10.97 -0.01 0.00
C LYS A 9 11.97 0.77 -0.86
N LEU A 10 12.60 0.13 -1.85
CA LEU A 10 13.50 0.79 -2.78
C LEU A 10 12.75 1.61 -3.84
N ILE A 11 11.68 1.05 -4.41
CA ILE A 11 11.07 1.59 -5.63
C ILE A 11 9.87 2.50 -5.33
N GLU A 12 8.97 2.13 -4.42
CA GLU A 12 7.73 2.88 -4.19
C GLU A 12 7.98 4.32 -3.68
N PRO A 13 8.90 4.59 -2.73
CA PRO A 13 9.20 5.96 -2.32
C PRO A 13 9.80 6.80 -3.45
N TYR A 14 10.65 6.20 -4.29
CA TYR A 14 11.22 6.89 -5.46
C TYR A 14 10.12 7.29 -6.46
N ALA A 15 9.23 6.35 -6.79
CA ALA A 15 8.14 6.56 -7.72
C ALA A 15 7.17 7.62 -7.20
N ALA A 16 6.76 7.52 -5.94
CA ALA A 16 5.83 8.47 -5.31
C ALA A 16 6.35 9.89 -5.31
N LYS A 17 7.64 10.11 -5.00
CA LYS A 17 8.27 11.43 -5.10
C LYS A 17 8.22 12.01 -6.50
N THR A 18 8.44 11.16 -7.51
CA THR A 18 8.37 11.56 -8.93
C THR A 18 6.95 11.99 -9.28
N THR A 19 5.97 11.15 -8.95
CA THR A 19 4.55 11.40 -9.22
C THR A 19 4.01 12.64 -8.48
N ALA A 20 4.45 12.89 -7.25
CA ALA A 20 4.02 14.05 -6.46
C ALA A 20 4.36 15.42 -7.11
N GLN A 21 5.27 15.46 -8.09
CA GLN A 21 5.58 16.72 -8.78
C GLN A 21 4.44 17.16 -9.73
N TYR A 22 3.57 16.23 -10.13
CA TYR A 22 2.50 16.48 -11.10
C TYR A 22 1.19 16.87 -10.42
N ASP A 23 0.19 17.26 -11.21
CA ASP A 23 -1.17 17.44 -10.71
C ASP A 23 -1.91 16.10 -10.80
N ILE A 24 -2.23 15.56 -9.63
CA ILE A 24 -2.87 14.26 -9.45
C ILE A 24 -4.06 14.36 -8.48
N GLU A 25 -4.59 15.57 -8.24
CA GLU A 25 -5.62 15.79 -7.23
C GLU A 25 -6.90 14.99 -7.51
N GLU A 26 -7.26 14.79 -8.78
CA GLU A 26 -8.41 13.97 -9.16
C GLU A 26 -8.23 12.50 -8.71
N ASP A 27 -7.04 11.92 -8.92
CA ASP A 27 -6.75 10.54 -8.50
C ASP A 27 -6.73 10.44 -6.98
N ILE A 28 -6.14 11.42 -6.28
CA ILE A 28 -6.12 11.47 -4.82
C ILE A 28 -7.54 11.53 -4.28
N CYS A 29 -8.39 12.43 -4.80
CA CYS A 29 -9.79 12.57 -4.38
C CYS A 29 -10.57 11.27 -4.58
N LYS A 30 -10.38 10.59 -5.72
CA LYS A 30 -11.03 9.31 -6.01
C LYS A 30 -10.61 8.23 -5.00
N LEU A 31 -9.31 8.05 -4.79
CA LEU A 31 -8.81 7.04 -3.86
C LEU A 31 -9.15 7.35 -2.41
N GLU A 32 -9.10 8.62 -2.01
CA GLU A 32 -9.50 9.05 -0.68
C GLU A 32 -10.97 8.68 -0.41
N LYS A 33 -11.85 8.88 -1.39
CA LYS A 33 -13.26 8.46 -1.28
C LYS A 33 -13.39 6.95 -1.10
N ASP A 34 -12.66 6.15 -1.86
CA ASP A 34 -12.71 4.69 -1.76
C ASP A 34 -12.19 4.21 -0.40
N VAL A 35 -11.07 4.79 0.09
CA VAL A 35 -10.51 4.50 1.42
C VAL A 35 -11.49 4.89 2.54
N ARG A 36 -12.13 6.05 2.45
CA ARG A 36 -13.14 6.50 3.43
C ARG A 36 -14.38 5.59 3.42
N THR A 37 -14.81 5.15 2.24
CA THR A 37 -15.93 4.20 2.09
C THR A 37 -15.65 2.90 2.84
N LEU A 38 -14.39 2.40 2.81
CA LEU A 38 -13.97 1.22 3.56
C LEU A 38 -13.97 1.42 5.08
N LEU A 39 -13.74 2.65 5.56
CA LEU A 39 -13.75 2.97 7.00
C LEU A 39 -15.16 3.13 7.60
N GLU A 40 -16.13 3.53 6.78
CA GLU A 40 -17.50 3.85 7.18
C GLU A 40 -18.46 2.65 7.07
N ASN A 41 -18.26 1.76 6.10
CA ASN A 41 -19.18 0.66 5.82
C ASN A 41 -18.73 -0.68 6.41
N ASN A 42 -19.57 -1.71 6.26
CA ASN A 42 -19.13 -3.09 6.44
C ASN A 42 -18.01 -3.40 5.44
N PHE A 43 -17.03 -4.21 5.86
CA PHE A 43 -15.88 -4.57 5.05
C PHE A 43 -16.30 -5.15 3.68
N GLU A 44 -16.01 -4.39 2.62
CA GLU A 44 -16.18 -4.82 1.22
C GLU A 44 -14.84 -5.28 0.65
N ARG A 45 -14.69 -6.59 0.49
CA ARG A 45 -13.42 -7.23 0.12
C ARG A 45 -12.87 -6.69 -1.21
N ASP A 46 -13.70 -6.67 -2.24
CA ASP A 46 -13.24 -6.33 -3.60
C ASP A 46 -12.84 -4.86 -3.69
N LEU A 47 -13.56 -3.98 -2.98
CA LEU A 47 -13.19 -2.57 -2.84
C LEU A 47 -11.85 -2.43 -2.12
N TYR A 48 -11.60 -3.20 -1.06
CA TYR A 48 -10.33 -3.17 -0.35
C TYR A 48 -9.16 -3.62 -1.24
N ILE A 49 -9.31 -4.73 -2.00
CA ILE A 49 -8.31 -5.18 -2.99
C ILE A 49 -7.97 -4.06 -3.95
N ALA A 50 -9.00 -3.52 -4.60
CA ALA A 50 -8.82 -2.53 -5.65
C ALA A 50 -8.20 -1.24 -5.10
N THR A 51 -8.62 -0.82 -3.90
CA THR A 51 -8.10 0.40 -3.27
C THR A 51 -6.63 0.25 -2.89
N ASP A 52 -6.23 -0.88 -2.30
CA ASP A 52 -4.83 -1.18 -1.99
C ASP A 52 -3.95 -1.17 -3.25
N GLU A 53 -4.38 -1.88 -4.30
CA GLU A 53 -3.64 -1.91 -5.58
C GLU A 53 -3.54 -0.52 -6.21
N ASN A 54 -4.65 0.23 -6.26
CA ASN A 54 -4.66 1.55 -6.89
C ASN A 54 -3.81 2.58 -6.15
N VAL A 55 -3.73 2.52 -4.80
CA VAL A 55 -2.82 3.39 -4.03
C VAL A 55 -1.36 3.13 -4.43
N HIS A 56 -0.95 1.87 -4.49
CA HIS A 56 0.41 1.53 -4.88
C HIS A 56 0.73 1.87 -6.34
N MET A 57 -0.24 1.69 -7.25
CA MET A 57 -0.07 2.05 -8.66
C MET A 57 -0.07 3.56 -8.91
N LEU A 58 -0.74 4.35 -8.06
CA LEU A 58 -0.70 5.82 -8.16
C LEU A 58 0.74 6.34 -8.12
N PHE A 59 1.61 5.75 -7.32
CA PHE A 59 3.01 6.18 -7.20
C PHE A 59 3.76 6.14 -8.53
N PHE A 60 3.32 5.31 -9.47
CA PHE A 60 4.01 5.08 -10.75
C PHE A 60 3.38 5.84 -11.91
N LYS A 61 2.28 6.57 -11.70
CA LYS A 61 1.51 7.24 -12.77
C LYS A 61 2.37 8.13 -13.69
N HIS A 62 3.40 8.78 -13.14
CA HIS A 62 4.29 9.66 -13.89
C HIS A 62 5.74 9.17 -13.94
N VAL A 63 5.98 7.87 -13.72
CA VAL A 63 7.31 7.27 -13.87
C VAL A 63 7.52 6.90 -15.34
N ASP A 64 8.45 7.59 -15.99
CA ASP A 64 8.88 7.31 -17.37
C ASP A 64 10.05 6.32 -17.40
N ASN A 65 9.78 5.08 -16.97
CA ASN A 65 10.75 4.00 -16.99
C ASN A 65 10.03 2.64 -17.12
N ASP A 66 9.96 2.13 -18.34
CA ASP A 66 9.27 0.87 -18.65
C ASP A 66 9.79 -0.32 -17.84
N PHE A 67 11.10 -0.40 -17.60
CA PHE A 67 11.67 -1.46 -16.76
C PHE A 67 11.19 -1.38 -15.31
N MET A 68 11.04 -0.17 -14.79
CA MET A 68 10.50 0.05 -13.44
C MET A 68 9.01 -0.32 -13.38
N LEU A 69 8.24 0.06 -14.40
CA LEU A 69 6.82 -0.27 -14.52
C LEU A 69 6.60 -1.80 -14.60
N GLU A 70 7.33 -2.50 -15.47
CA GLU A 70 7.27 -3.97 -15.55
C GLU A 70 7.70 -4.64 -14.23
N THR A 71 8.68 -4.05 -13.54
CA THR A 71 9.18 -4.59 -12.28
C THR A 71 8.14 -4.43 -11.18
N ILE A 72 7.49 -3.26 -11.07
CA ILE A 72 6.47 -3.06 -10.04
C ILE A 72 5.22 -3.91 -10.31
N GLU A 73 4.81 -4.11 -11.56
CA GLU A 73 3.68 -5.01 -11.88
C GLU A 73 3.95 -6.44 -11.38
N LYS A 74 5.17 -6.95 -11.59
CA LYS A 74 5.58 -8.27 -11.06
C LYS A 74 5.59 -8.29 -9.53
N ILE A 75 6.11 -7.24 -8.89
CA ILE A 75 6.14 -7.09 -7.43
C ILE A 75 4.73 -6.99 -6.86
N ASN A 76 3.82 -6.24 -7.47
CA ASN A 76 2.44 -6.05 -7.01
C ASN A 76 1.65 -7.35 -7.05
N ASN A 77 1.76 -8.13 -8.12
CA ASN A 77 1.15 -9.45 -8.22
C ASN A 77 1.60 -10.41 -7.10
N ILE A 78 2.86 -10.33 -6.68
CA ILE A 78 3.36 -11.15 -5.57
C ILE A 78 2.93 -10.55 -4.23
N SER A 79 3.15 -9.25 -4.05
CA SER A 79 2.94 -8.55 -2.78
C SER A 79 1.48 -8.49 -2.36
N LEU A 80 0.53 -8.37 -3.31
CA LEU A 80 -0.90 -8.44 -3.04
C LEU A 80 -1.26 -9.75 -2.34
N ARG A 81 -0.81 -10.90 -2.88
CA ARG A 81 -1.03 -12.21 -2.26
C ARG A 81 -0.38 -12.31 -0.88
N MET A 82 0.81 -11.73 -0.72
CA MET A 82 1.50 -11.72 0.58
C MET A 82 0.74 -10.92 1.64
N ARG A 83 0.30 -9.70 1.31
CA ARG A 83 -0.53 -8.85 2.18
C ARG A 83 -1.84 -9.55 2.51
N TYR A 84 -2.49 -10.15 1.51
CA TYR A 84 -3.72 -10.90 1.68
C TYR A 84 -3.62 -12.05 2.70
N GLN A 85 -2.53 -12.81 2.64
CA GLN A 85 -2.29 -13.87 3.61
C GLN A 85 -1.97 -13.29 5.00
N ALA A 86 -1.13 -12.26 5.06
CA ALA A 86 -0.68 -11.65 6.31
C ALA A 86 -1.81 -10.99 7.11
N GLU A 87 -2.77 -10.39 6.42
CA GLU A 87 -3.86 -9.63 7.01
C GLU A 87 -5.07 -10.53 7.37
N ASN A 88 -4.95 -11.85 7.11
CA ASN A 88 -5.88 -12.91 7.50
C ASN A 88 -7.34 -12.58 7.17
N PHE A 89 -7.62 -12.34 5.89
CA PHE A 89 -8.94 -11.91 5.39
C PHE A 89 -10.09 -12.91 5.56
N SER A 90 -9.89 -14.08 6.20
CA SER A 90 -11.00 -14.94 6.63
C SER A 90 -11.46 -14.55 8.04
N LYS A 91 -12.51 -13.71 8.09
CA LYS A 91 -13.26 -13.23 9.26
C LYS A 91 -12.51 -12.24 10.18
N ARG A 92 -12.51 -10.99 9.70
CA ARG A 92 -12.58 -9.73 10.47
C ARG A 92 -11.39 -9.43 11.37
N ASN A 93 -10.26 -9.06 10.78
CA ASN A 93 -9.31 -8.18 11.45
C ASN A 93 -9.58 -6.72 11.05
N GLU A 94 -10.76 -6.22 11.44
CA GLU A 94 -11.20 -4.84 11.18
C GLU A 94 -10.17 -3.82 11.67
N ALA A 95 -9.44 -4.14 12.75
CA ALA A 95 -8.33 -3.34 13.24
C ALA A 95 -7.21 -3.18 12.20
N ILE A 96 -6.78 -4.27 11.54
CA ILE A 96 -5.74 -4.22 10.50
C ILE A 96 -6.23 -3.44 9.29
N MET A 97 -7.47 -3.68 8.85
CA MET A 97 -8.03 -2.93 7.72
C MET A 97 -8.07 -1.43 8.04
N ARG A 98 -8.51 -1.04 9.25
CA ARG A 98 -8.55 0.36 9.68
C ARG A 98 -7.14 0.96 9.76
N GLU A 99 -6.17 0.19 10.24
CA GLU A 99 -4.76 0.58 10.29
C GLU A 99 -4.22 0.87 8.88
N VAL A 100 -4.37 -0.07 7.94
CA VAL A 100 -3.94 0.09 6.54
C VAL A 100 -4.65 1.25 5.85
N CYS A 101 -5.97 1.38 5.99
CA CYS A 101 -6.71 2.49 5.42
C CYS A 101 -6.25 3.85 6.00
N THR A 102 -5.90 3.90 7.29
CA THR A 102 -5.36 5.13 7.91
C THR A 102 -3.96 5.45 7.37
N GLU A 103 -3.11 4.44 7.18
CA GLU A 103 -1.80 4.58 6.53
C GLU A 103 -1.97 5.12 5.09
N HIS A 104 -2.92 4.60 4.31
CA HIS A 104 -3.21 5.08 2.95
C HIS A 104 -3.70 6.53 2.93
N LEU A 105 -4.61 6.94 3.83
CA LEU A 105 -5.04 8.34 3.93
C LEU A 105 -3.85 9.28 4.24
N GLN A 106 -2.94 8.86 5.13
CA GLN A 106 -1.74 9.64 5.43
C GLN A 106 -0.83 9.80 4.22
N ILE A 107 -0.66 8.74 3.41
CA ILE A 107 0.12 8.81 2.17
C ILE A 107 -0.53 9.77 1.17
N LEU A 108 -1.84 9.66 0.96
CA LEU A 108 -2.60 10.52 0.05
C LEU A 108 -2.48 12.00 0.44
N GLU A 109 -2.53 12.31 1.74
CA GLU A 109 -2.34 13.68 2.23
C GLU A 109 -0.90 14.18 2.02
N CYS A 110 0.11 13.34 2.27
CA CYS A 110 1.50 13.69 1.95
C CYS A 110 1.69 13.93 0.44
N LEU A 111 1.07 13.13 -0.43
CA LEU A 111 1.11 13.33 -1.88
C LEU A 111 0.47 14.66 -2.29
N ARG A 112 -0.70 14.98 -1.72
CA ARG A 112 -1.41 16.24 -1.95
C ARG A 112 -0.58 17.46 -1.57
N SER A 113 0.08 17.41 -0.41
CA SER A 113 0.95 18.50 0.05
C SER A 113 2.26 18.64 -0.73
N LYS A 114 2.61 17.65 -1.56
CA LYS A 114 3.88 17.57 -2.31
C LYS A 114 5.13 17.62 -1.43
N ASP A 115 4.99 17.34 -0.13
CA ASP A 115 6.10 17.29 0.81
C ASP A 115 6.84 15.96 0.66
N VAL A 116 7.99 16.01 -0.02
CA VAL A 116 8.85 14.86 -0.29
C VAL A 116 9.22 14.09 0.99
N GLN A 117 9.51 14.79 2.10
CA GLN A 117 9.90 14.14 3.35
C GLN A 117 8.69 13.45 4.01
N CYS A 118 7.51 14.09 3.96
CA CYS A 118 6.26 13.48 4.40
C CYS A 118 5.97 12.21 3.62
N ILE A 119 6.05 12.27 2.27
CA ILE A 119 5.75 11.16 1.36
C ILE A 119 6.64 9.96 1.66
N GLU A 120 7.96 10.15 1.69
CA GLU A 120 8.90 9.07 1.97
C GLU A 120 8.61 8.44 3.32
N LYS A 121 8.48 9.25 4.37
CA LYS A 121 8.22 8.76 5.73
C LYS A 121 6.92 7.96 5.82
N ALA A 122 5.84 8.45 5.20
CA ALA A 122 4.54 7.78 5.23
C ALA A 122 4.59 6.42 4.51
N ILE A 123 5.24 6.36 3.34
CA ILE A 123 5.38 5.12 2.57
C ILE A 123 6.27 4.11 3.31
N TYR A 124 7.43 4.53 3.82
CA TYR A 124 8.29 3.63 4.59
C TYR A 124 7.56 3.06 5.80
N THR A 125 6.85 3.90 6.56
CA THR A 125 6.07 3.46 7.73
C THR A 125 5.03 2.40 7.33
N HIS A 126 4.26 2.64 6.27
CA HIS A 126 3.28 1.69 5.75
C HIS A 126 3.91 0.36 5.33
N LEU A 127 5.03 0.40 4.59
CA LEU A 127 5.72 -0.78 4.11
C LEU A 127 6.36 -1.59 5.26
N GLU A 128 6.93 -0.92 6.25
CA GLU A 128 7.51 -1.56 7.44
C GLU A 128 6.43 -2.23 8.30
N ASN A 129 5.28 -1.57 8.47
CA ASN A 129 4.15 -2.16 9.18
C ASN A 129 3.60 -3.39 8.43
N GLY A 130 3.47 -3.32 7.09
CA GLY A 130 3.07 -4.45 6.26
C GLY A 130 4.06 -5.63 6.31
N GLU A 131 5.36 -5.34 6.32
CA GLU A 131 6.41 -6.34 6.49
C GLU A 131 6.31 -7.01 7.87
N LEU A 132 6.11 -6.23 8.94
CA LEU A 132 5.93 -6.74 10.29
C LEU A 132 4.68 -7.62 10.42
N ARG A 133 3.55 -7.21 9.83
CA ARG A 133 2.32 -8.02 9.76
C ARG A 133 2.58 -9.36 9.07
N THR A 134 3.33 -9.35 7.97
CA THR A 134 3.72 -10.56 7.22
C THR A 134 4.62 -11.50 8.03
N LEU A 135 5.53 -10.95 8.83
CA LEU A 135 6.41 -11.75 9.69
C LEU A 135 5.64 -12.37 10.87
N ARG A 136 4.71 -11.62 11.46
CA ARG A 136 3.86 -12.08 12.56
C ARG A 136 2.92 -13.21 12.16
N SER A 137 2.26 -13.11 11.01
CA SER A 137 1.36 -14.18 10.53
C SER A 137 2.10 -15.51 10.38
N ARG A 138 3.32 -15.48 9.85
CA ARG A 138 4.19 -16.66 9.71
C ARG A 138 4.65 -17.27 11.02
N ALA A 139 4.89 -16.45 12.04
CA ALA A 139 5.25 -16.94 13.36
C ALA A 139 4.08 -17.68 14.02
N ALA A 140 2.84 -17.17 13.81
CA ALA A 140 1.62 -17.82 14.29
C ALA A 140 1.31 -19.15 13.56
N ASP A 141 1.74 -19.29 12.29
CA ASP A 141 1.52 -20.51 11.49
C ASP A 141 2.54 -21.64 11.77
N ARG A 142 3.59 -21.43 12.59
CA ARG A 142 4.50 -22.51 12.98
C ARG A 142 3.88 -23.33 14.12
N PRO A 143 3.67 -24.65 13.97
CA PRO A 143 3.26 -25.48 15.09
C PRO A 143 4.35 -25.45 16.17
N ILE A 144 3.92 -25.37 17.43
CA ILE A 144 4.79 -25.57 18.59
C ILE A 144 5.41 -26.97 18.44
N GLN A 145 6.74 -27.03 18.27
CA GLN A 145 7.49 -28.29 18.31
C GLN A 145 7.55 -28.83 19.73
#